data_AF-A0A2E1DXZ2-F1
#
_entry.id   AF-A0A2E1DXZ2-F1
#
_cell.length_a   1.000
_cell.length_b   1.000
_cell.length_c   1.000
_cell.angle_alpha   90.00
_cell.angle_beta   90.00
_cell.angle_gamma   90.00
#
_symmetry.space_group_name_H-M   'P 1'
#
loop_
_entity.id
_entity.type
_entity.pdbx_description
1 polymer ?
#
loop_
_entity_poly.entity_id
_entity_poly.type
_entity_poly.pdbx_seq_one_letter_code
_entity_poly.pdbx_strand_id
1 'polypeptide(L)'
;GIGYGNAEVMLVQDVRSIVPVVSETSQLQGTLKGNGLGRYGELQYVKKTASFKEGETLYTSGLAEIFPKGAIVGRIISINNPVDSEFLEVKVQFSQSPSNKNFFLIYSDA
;
A
#
# COMPACT_ATOMS: atom_id res chain seq x y z
N GLY A 1 2.39 17.33 -7.66
CA GLY A 1 1.70 18.52 -8.19
C GLY A 1 1.94 18.66 -9.67
N ILE A 2 1.10 19.41 -10.38
CA ILE A 2 1.22 19.63 -11.84
C ILE A 2 1.70 21.08 -12.08
N GLY A 3 2.83 21.23 -12.77
CA GLY A 3 3.29 22.50 -13.35
C GLY A 3 3.17 22.45 -14.88
N TYR A 4 3.31 23.60 -15.57
CA TYR A 4 3.31 23.64 -17.03
C TYR A 4 4.46 22.77 -17.60
N GLY A 5 4.13 21.53 -17.99
CA GLY A 5 5.07 20.57 -18.58
C GLY A 5 5.69 19.54 -17.62
N ASN A 6 5.36 19.56 -16.32
CA ASN A 6 5.91 18.62 -15.35
C ASN A 6 4.87 18.11 -14.35
N ALA A 7 4.99 16.85 -13.95
CA ALA A 7 4.21 16.26 -12.88
C ALA A 7 5.15 15.71 -11.80
N GLU A 8 4.87 16.03 -10.55
CA GLU A 8 5.49 15.40 -9.39
C GLU A 8 4.54 14.33 -8.86
N VAL A 9 5.03 13.09 -8.83
CA VAL A 9 4.29 11.89 -8.40
C VAL A 9 4.91 11.37 -7.12
N MET A 10 4.08 11.07 -6.12
CA MET A 10 4.52 10.43 -4.88
C MET A 10 4.50 8.91 -5.05
N LEU A 11 5.60 8.25 -4.67
CA LEU A 11 5.71 6.80 -4.69
C LEU A 11 4.91 6.19 -3.53
N VAL A 12 4.29 5.02 -3.75
CA VAL A 12 3.65 4.24 -2.67
C VAL A 12 4.62 3.79 -1.58
N GLN A 13 5.92 3.80 -1.90
CA GLN A 13 7.01 3.47 -0.99
C GLN A 13 7.46 4.67 -0.14
N ASP A 14 7.11 5.91 -0.51
CA ASP A 14 7.52 7.12 0.22
C ASP A 14 6.98 7.08 1.67
N VAL A 15 7.76 7.58 2.63
CA VAL A 15 7.39 7.61 4.06
C VAL A 15 6.15 8.45 4.36
N ARG A 16 5.80 9.36 3.45
CA ARG A 16 4.58 10.19 3.49
C ARG A 16 3.39 9.51 2.82
N SER A 17 3.60 8.37 2.15
CA SER A 17 2.56 7.67 1.42
C SER A 17 1.65 6.89 2.37
N ILE A 18 0.34 7.10 2.19
CA ILE A 18 -0.73 6.41 2.89
C ILE A 18 -1.74 5.97 1.82
N VAL A 19 -1.90 4.66 1.66
CA VAL A 19 -2.73 4.08 0.60
C VAL A 19 -3.81 3.20 1.23
N PRO A 20 -5.10 3.55 1.06
CA PRO A 20 -6.20 2.66 1.40
C PRO A 20 -6.17 1.40 0.51
N VAL A 21 -6.17 0.22 1.14
CA VAL A 21 -6.08 -1.07 0.45
C VAL A 21 -7.18 -2.03 0.86
N VAL A 22 -7.43 -3.02 -0.01
CA VAL A 22 -8.25 -4.20 0.25
C VAL A 22 -7.45 -5.46 -0.08
N SER A 23 -7.53 -6.47 0.77
CA SER A 23 -6.88 -7.76 0.54
C SER A 23 -7.67 -8.68 -0.39
N GLU A 24 -6.95 -9.44 -1.21
CA GLU A 24 -7.53 -10.32 -2.22
C GLU A 24 -8.44 -11.41 -1.65
N THR A 25 -7.95 -12.18 -0.67
CA THR A 25 -8.66 -13.37 -0.20
C THR A 25 -9.51 -13.07 1.03
N SER A 26 -8.96 -12.39 2.04
CA SER A 26 -9.69 -12.04 3.26
C SER A 26 -10.70 -10.89 3.06
N GLN A 27 -10.62 -10.13 1.97
CA GLN A 27 -11.51 -8.99 1.64
C GLN A 27 -11.54 -7.92 2.76
N LEU A 28 -10.47 -7.83 3.54
CA LEU A 28 -10.32 -6.88 4.64
C LEU A 28 -9.74 -5.57 4.12
N GLN A 29 -10.24 -4.46 4.66
CA GLN A 29 -9.68 -3.14 4.41
C GLN A 29 -8.48 -2.86 5.33
N GLY A 30 -7.50 -2.13 4.80
CA GLY A 30 -6.33 -1.70 5.55
C GLY A 30 -5.80 -0.36 5.06
N THR A 31 -4.87 0.20 5.84
CA THR A 31 -4.12 1.40 5.45
C THR A 31 -2.66 1.02 5.31
N LEU A 32 -2.14 1.02 4.08
CA LEU A 32 -0.73 0.74 3.82
C LEU A 32 0.08 2.03 3.94
N LYS A 33 1.13 2.00 4.75
CA LYS A 33 2.12 3.07 4.87
C LYS A 33 3.43 2.67 4.19
N GLY A 34 3.99 3.59 3.41
CA GLY A 34 5.35 3.45 2.89
C GLY A 34 6.40 3.74 3.95
N ASN A 35 7.56 3.08 3.85
CA ASN A 35 8.66 3.24 4.81
C ASN A 35 9.97 3.72 4.17
N GLY A 36 9.93 4.11 2.90
CA GLY A 36 11.07 4.50 2.08
C GLY A 36 11.40 3.49 0.98
N LEU A 37 12.15 3.94 -0.02
CA LEU A 37 12.65 3.11 -1.12
C LEU A 37 13.44 1.90 -0.60
N GLY A 38 13.19 0.74 -1.19
CA GLY A 38 13.84 -0.53 -0.81
C GLY A 38 13.39 -1.13 0.52
N ARG A 39 12.42 -0.51 1.20
CA ARG A 39 11.86 -1.01 2.47
C ARG A 39 10.47 -1.60 2.26
N TYR A 40 10.10 -2.54 3.13
CA TYR A 40 8.73 -3.05 3.16
C TYR A 40 7.76 -1.98 3.64
N GLY A 41 6.57 -1.98 3.06
CA GLY A 41 5.44 -1.23 3.61
C GLY A 41 4.86 -1.94 4.83
N GLU A 42 3.95 -1.26 5.51
CA GLU A 42 3.30 -1.78 6.71
C GLU A 42 1.81 -1.44 6.72
N LEU A 43 0.94 -2.41 7.02
CA LEU A 43 -0.46 -2.10 7.31
C LEU A 43 -0.56 -1.52 8.72
N GLN A 44 -1.09 -0.30 8.82
CA GLN A 44 -1.22 0.42 10.08
C GLN A 44 -2.44 -0.03 10.88
N TYR A 45 -2.29 -0.10 12.20
CA TYR A 45 -3.39 -0.31 13.17
C TYR A 45 -4.22 -1.58 12.94
N VAL A 46 -3.59 -2.66 12.47
CA VAL A 46 -4.29 -3.94 12.24
C VAL A 46 -4.62 -4.58 13.58
N LYS A 47 -5.91 -4.70 13.90
CA LYS A 47 -6.36 -5.36 15.15
C LYS A 47 -5.94 -6.84 15.16
N LYS A 48 -5.66 -7.39 16.34
CA LYS A 48 -5.35 -8.83 16.54
C LYS A 48 -6.45 -9.78 16.08
N THR A 49 -7.69 -9.31 15.97
CA THR A 49 -8.83 -10.09 15.47
C THR A 49 -8.91 -10.11 13.93
N ALA A 50 -8.11 -9.31 13.23
CA ALA A 50 -8.08 -9.30 11.77
C ALA A 50 -7.47 -10.59 11.24
N SER A 51 -8.12 -11.19 10.24
CA SER A 51 -7.76 -12.49 9.68
C SER A 51 -7.05 -12.37 8.32
N PHE A 52 -6.18 -11.36 8.17
CA PHE A 52 -5.27 -11.27 7.04
C PHE A 52 -4.41 -12.53 6.93
N LYS A 53 -3.98 -12.87 5.71
CA LYS A 53 -3.12 -14.03 5.48
C LYS A 53 -1.85 -13.62 4.74
N GLU A 54 -0.73 -14.24 5.13
CA GLU A 54 0.51 -14.14 4.36
C GLU A 54 0.29 -14.65 2.94
N GLY A 55 0.91 -13.99 1.97
CA GLY A 55 0.75 -14.26 0.55
C GLY A 55 -0.47 -13.58 -0.10
N GLU A 56 -1.33 -12.89 0.64
CA GLU A 56 -2.43 -12.12 0.04
C GLU A 56 -1.89 -10.93 -0.76
N THR A 57 -2.45 -10.75 -1.95
CA THR A 57 -2.26 -9.54 -2.75
C THR A 57 -3.12 -8.42 -2.18
N LEU A 58 -2.56 -7.21 -2.13
CA LEU A 58 -3.24 -5.99 -1.73
C LEU A 58 -3.51 -5.13 -2.95
N TYR A 59 -4.75 -4.66 -3.05
CA TYR A 59 -5.23 -3.78 -4.10
C TYR A 59 -5.64 -2.43 -3.52
N THR A 60 -5.54 -1.35 -4.27
CA THR A 60 -6.14 -0.06 -3.90
C THR A 60 -7.66 -0.24 -3.72
N SER A 61 -8.21 0.27 -2.62
CA SER A 61 -9.63 0.05 -2.29
C SER A 61 -10.59 0.95 -3.09
N GLY A 62 -10.11 2.05 -3.65
CA GLY A 62 -10.93 3.10 -4.27
C GLY A 62 -11.58 4.07 -3.27
N LEU A 63 -11.28 3.93 -1.97
CA LEU A 63 -11.79 4.84 -0.95
C LEU A 63 -11.11 6.22 -1.05
N ALA A 64 -11.89 7.27 -0.83
CA ALA A 64 -11.50 8.69 -0.94
C ALA A 64 -11.18 9.18 -2.36
N GLU A 65 -11.42 8.38 -3.41
CA GLU A 65 -11.26 8.75 -4.84
C GLU A 65 -9.84 9.26 -5.22
N ILE A 66 -8.85 9.06 -4.35
CA ILE A 66 -7.45 9.45 -4.60
C ILE A 66 -6.74 8.42 -5.50
N PHE A 67 -7.15 7.15 -5.39
CA PHE A 67 -6.58 6.05 -6.16
C PHE A 67 -7.68 5.29 -6.91
N PRO A 68 -7.48 4.92 -8.18
CA PRO A 68 -8.42 4.06 -8.88
C PRO A 68 -8.53 2.73 -8.13
N LYS A 69 -9.74 2.18 -8.02
CA LYS A 69 -9.97 0.89 -7.36
C LYS A 69 -9.30 -0.24 -8.14
N GLY A 70 -8.67 -1.18 -7.43
CA GLY A 70 -8.20 -2.45 -7.99
C GLY A 70 -6.78 -2.44 -8.57
N ALA A 71 -5.99 -1.39 -8.36
CA ALA A 71 -4.58 -1.39 -8.71
C ALA A 71 -3.77 -2.24 -7.73
N ILE A 72 -2.90 -3.13 -8.22
CA ILE A 72 -2.02 -3.95 -7.37
C ILE A 72 -1.00 -3.05 -6.67
N VAL A 73 -0.93 -3.16 -5.34
CA VAL A 73 0.01 -2.38 -4.52
C VAL A 73 1.17 -3.24 -4.03
N GLY A 74 0.88 -4.43 -3.51
CA GLY A 74 1.88 -5.28 -2.88
C GLY A 74 1.33 -6.62 -2.41
N ARG A 75 2.17 -7.38 -1.72
CA ARG A 75 1.84 -8.69 -1.13
C ARG A 75 2.20 -8.72 0.34
N ILE A 76 1.34 -9.28 1.18
CA ILE A 76 1.65 -9.54 2.58
C ILE A 76 2.74 -10.62 2.64
N ILE A 77 3.86 -10.32 3.28
CA ILE A 77 5.01 -11.25 3.40
C ILE A 77 5.28 -11.73 4.81
N SER A 78 4.73 -11.06 5.82
CA SER A 78 4.89 -11.44 7.22
C SER A 78 3.77 -10.84 8.06
N ILE A 79 3.21 -11.64 8.96
CA ILE A 79 2.28 -11.21 10.01
C ILE A 79 2.84 -11.66 11.35
N ASN A 80 3.24 -10.70 12.20
CA ASN A 80 3.67 -10.97 13.57
C ASN A 80 2.61 -10.48 14.56
N ASN A 81 2.51 -11.17 15.69
CA ASN A 81 1.64 -10.80 16.81
C ASN A 81 2.50 -10.57 18.07
N PRO A 82 3.07 -9.37 18.24
CA PRO A 82 3.85 -9.03 19.43
C PRO A 82 2.98 -9.08 20.69
N VAL A 83 3.56 -9.56 21.79
CA VAL A 83 2.85 -9.72 23.08
C VAL A 83 2.55 -8.35 23.71
N ASP A 84 3.41 -7.37 23.47
CA ASP A 84 3.41 -6.02 24.03
C ASP A 84 2.74 -4.96 23.13
N SER A 85 2.10 -5.38 22.04
CA SER A 85 1.36 -4.49 21.12
C SER A 85 -0.14 -4.79 21.14
N GLU A 86 -0.98 -3.78 20.91
CA GLU A 86 -2.42 -3.95 20.66
C GLU A 86 -2.73 -4.31 19.19
N PHE A 87 -1.75 -4.16 18.30
CA PHE A 87 -1.88 -4.36 16.86
C PHE A 87 -0.94 -5.45 16.34
N LEU A 88 -1.33 -6.09 15.24
CA LEU A 88 -0.46 -6.95 14.45
C LEU A 88 0.56 -6.10 13.69
N GLU A 89 1.77 -6.63 13.57
CA GLU A 89 2.77 -6.12 12.63
C GLU A 89 2.59 -6.84 11.30
N VAL A 90 2.15 -6.14 10.27
CA VAL A 90 1.89 -6.75 8.95
C VAL A 90 2.77 -6.09 7.90
N LYS A 91 3.77 -6.83 7.42
CA LYS A 91 4.74 -6.33 6.43
C LYS A 91 4.28 -6.64 5.01
N VAL A 92 4.51 -5.68 4.12
CA VAL A 92 4.09 -5.73 2.72
C VAL A 92 5.28 -5.51 1.80
N GLN A 93 5.48 -6.44 0.87
CA GLN A 93 6.40 -6.26 -0.25
C GLN A 93 5.66 -5.55 -1.39
N PHE A 94 6.17 -4.41 -1.83
CA PHE A 94 5.60 -3.68 -2.96
C PHE A 94 5.80 -4.44 -4.27
N SER A 95 4.76 -4.50 -5.10
CA SER A 95 4.79 -5.24 -6.37
C SER A 95 5.59 -4.55 -7.47
N GLN A 96 5.90 -3.26 -7.31
CA GLN A 96 6.68 -2.49 -8.27
C GLN A 96 7.83 -1.76 -7.59
N SER A 97 9.00 -1.79 -8.22
CA SER A 97 10.12 -0.90 -7.93
C SER A 97 10.18 0.21 -9.00
N PRO A 98 10.31 1.49 -8.61
CA PRO A 98 10.44 2.59 -9.57
C PRO A 98 11.83 2.66 -10.23
N SER A 99 12.82 1.90 -9.73
CA SER A 99 14.23 1.98 -10.14
C SER A 99 14.54 1.55 -11.59
N ASN A 100 13.54 1.18 -12.39
CA ASN A 100 13.73 0.77 -13.79
C ASN A 100 12.47 1.01 -14.65
N LYS A 101 11.81 2.16 -14.49
CA LYS A 101 10.58 2.51 -15.22
C LYS A 101 10.75 3.84 -15.96
N ASN A 102 10.54 3.81 -17.28
CA ASN A 102 10.60 4.99 -18.15
C ASN A 102 9.24 5.68 -18.32
N PHE A 103 8.14 5.03 -17.91
CA PHE A 103 6.78 5.51 -18.11
C PHE A 103 5.96 5.31 -16.84
N PHE A 104 5.20 6.34 -16.45
CA PHE A 104 4.24 6.31 -15.35
C PHE A 104 2.88 6.72 -15.91
N LEU A 105 1.84 5.93 -15.60
CA LEU A 105 0.46 6.31 -15.91
C LEU A 105 -0.02 7.24 -14.80
N ILE A 106 -0.39 8.48 -15.18
CA ILE A 106 -1.04 9.42 -14.27
C ILE A 106 -2.54 9.28 -14.52
N TYR A 107 -3.27 8.82 -13.50
CA TYR A 107 -4.72 8.80 -13.49
C TYR A 107 -5.21 10.05 -12.74
N SER A 108 -6.08 10.82 -13.36
CA SER A 108 -6.80 11.92 -12.73
C SER A 108 -8.26 11.84 -13.16
N ASP A 109 -9.18 11.80 -12.20
CA ASP A 109 -10.57 12.12 -12.50
C ASP A 109 -10.61 13.63 -12.80
N ALA A 110 -10.88 13.96 -14.06
CA ALA A 110 -11.12 15.32 -14.53
C ALA A 110 -12.60 15.67 -14.38
#